data_AF-A0A380DPT4-F1
#
_entry.id   AF-A0A380DPT4-F1
#
_cell.length_a   1.000
_cell.length_b   1.000
_cell.length_c   1.000
_cell.angle_alpha   90.00
_cell.angle_beta   90.00
_cell.angle_gamma   90.00
#
_symmetry.space_group_name_H-M   'P 1'
#
loop_
_entity.id
_entity.type
_entity.pdbx_description
1 polymer ?
#
loop_
_entity_poly.entity_id
_entity_poly.type
_entity_poly.pdbx_seq_one_letter_code
_entity_poly.pdbx_strand_id
1 'polypeptide(L)'
;MKWLSRILTVIVTMSMACGALIFNRRHQLKAKTLNFNHKALTIIIPARNEEKRIGHLLHSIIQQQVPVDVIVMNDGSTDETARVARSYGATVVDVVD
;
A
#
# COMPACT_ATOMS: atom_id res chain seq x y z
N MET A 1 6.11 -30.13 -47.40
CA MET A 1 6.88 -29.37 -46.38
C MET A 1 6.54 -27.87 -46.35
N LYS A 2 6.47 -27.16 -47.49
CA LYS A 2 6.16 -25.70 -47.54
C LYS A 2 4.78 -25.33 -46.97
N TRP A 3 3.79 -26.22 -47.08
CA TRP A 3 2.44 -26.02 -46.52
C TRP A 3 2.43 -26.03 -44.98
N LEU A 4 3.19 -26.92 -44.35
CA LEU A 4 3.35 -26.98 -42.89
C LEU A 4 4.01 -25.70 -42.35
N SER A 5 5.03 -25.20 -43.05
CA SER A 5 5.70 -23.94 -42.72
C SER A 5 4.74 -22.75 -42.77
N ARG A 6 3.85 -22.68 -43.79
CA ARG A 6 2.84 -21.62 -43.90
C ARG A 6 1.84 -21.64 -42.74
N ILE A 7 1.40 -22.82 -42.31
CA ILE A 7 0.49 -22.96 -41.16
C ILE A 7 1.17 -22.48 -39.88
N LEU A 8 2.43 -22.88 -39.65
CA LEU A 8 3.18 -22.47 -38.47
C LEU A 8 3.34 -20.94 -38.41
N THR A 9 3.65 -20.29 -39.55
CA THR A 9 3.76 -18.83 -39.61
C THR A 9 2.45 -18.13 -39.28
N VAL A 10 1.31 -18.66 -39.70
CA VAL A 10 -0.01 -18.10 -39.38
C VAL A 10 -0.29 -18.22 -37.87
N ILE A 11 0.03 -19.34 -37.23
CA ILE A 11 -0.19 -19.53 -35.79
C ILE A 11 0.67 -18.56 -34.97
N VAL A 12 1.96 -18.39 -35.33
CA VAL A 12 2.87 -17.48 -34.63
C VAL A 12 2.42 -16.03 -34.75
N THR A 13 2.05 -15.59 -35.96
CA THR A 13 1.59 -14.22 -36.19
C THR A 13 0.27 -13.93 -35.47
N MET A 14 -0.67 -14.89 -35.46
CA MET A 14 -1.94 -14.76 -34.74
C MET A 14 -1.72 -14.71 -33.21
N SER A 15 -0.75 -15.47 -32.70
CA SER A 15 -0.36 -15.45 -31.29
C SER A 15 0.27 -14.12 -30.88
N MET A 16 1.18 -13.57 -31.70
CA MET A 16 1.78 -12.26 -31.47
C MET A 16 0.74 -11.14 -31.52
N ALA A 17 -0.19 -11.19 -32.49
CA ALA A 17 -1.27 -10.21 -32.60
C ALA A 17 -2.21 -10.25 -31.38
N CYS A 18 -2.60 -11.45 -30.93
CA CYS A 18 -3.42 -11.64 -29.74
C CYS A 18 -2.70 -11.12 -28.47
N GLY A 19 -1.42 -11.47 -28.31
CA GLY A 19 -0.59 -10.97 -27.21
C GLY A 19 -0.47 -9.45 -27.20
N ALA A 20 -0.27 -8.82 -28.36
CA ALA A 20 -0.21 -7.36 -28.48
C ALA A 20 -1.54 -6.69 -28.09
N LEU A 21 -2.68 -7.26 -28.51
CA LEU A 21 -4.02 -6.74 -28.17
C LEU A 21 -4.30 -6.82 -26.66
N ILE A 22 -3.92 -7.92 -26.00
CA ILE A 22 -4.10 -8.10 -24.56
C ILE A 22 -3.15 -7.19 -23.77
N PHE A 23 -1.87 -7.12 -24.16
CA PHE A 23 -0.88 -6.32 -23.46
C PHE A 23 -1.16 -4.81 -23.58
N ASN A 24 -1.66 -4.35 -24.72
CA ASN A 24 -2.05 -2.96 -24.93
C ASN A 24 -3.37 -2.57 -24.21
N ARG A 25 -4.08 -3.56 -23.66
CA ARG A 25 -5.23 -3.36 -22.75
C ARG A 25 -4.84 -3.46 -21.28
N ARG A 26 -3.55 -3.62 -20.92
CA ARG A 26 -3.15 -3.42 -19.52
C ARG A 26 -3.56 -2.00 -19.15
N HIS A 27 -4.53 -1.92 -18.24
CA HIS A 27 -4.90 -0.69 -17.58
C HIS A 27 -3.62 -0.17 -16.91
N GLN A 28 -2.90 0.70 -17.62
CA GLN A 28 -1.79 1.39 -17.00
C GLN A 28 -2.43 2.21 -15.88
N LEU A 29 -1.98 1.95 -14.66
CA LEU A 29 -2.31 2.82 -13.54
C LEU A 29 -1.73 4.17 -13.92
N LYS A 30 -2.56 5.06 -14.46
CA LYS A 30 -2.18 6.46 -14.63
C LYS A 30 -1.76 6.89 -13.24
N ALA A 31 -0.51 7.31 -13.09
CA ALA A 31 -0.06 7.95 -11.88
C ALA A 31 -1.01 9.11 -11.67
N LYS A 32 -1.97 8.94 -10.74
CA LYS A 32 -2.91 9.98 -10.39
C LYS A 32 -2.01 11.06 -9.82
N THR A 33 -1.92 12.21 -10.48
CA THR A 33 -1.30 13.39 -9.89
C THR A 33 -2.13 13.71 -8.66
N LEU A 34 -1.71 13.15 -7.53
CA LEU A 34 -2.35 13.39 -6.25
C LEU A 34 -2.00 14.84 -5.92
N ASN A 35 -3.00 15.72 -6.00
CA ASN A 35 -2.89 17.05 -5.40
C ASN A 35 -2.77 16.84 -3.89
N PHE A 36 -1.54 16.81 -3.37
CA PHE A 36 -1.22 16.64 -1.95
C PHE A 36 -1.55 17.88 -1.12
N ASN A 37 -2.73 18.48 -1.32
CA ASN A 37 -3.25 19.53 -0.46
C ASN A 37 -3.97 18.96 0.79
N HIS A 38 -4.01 17.63 0.91
CA HIS A 38 -4.54 16.88 2.04
C HIS A 38 -3.58 15.72 2.33
N LYS A 39 -3.45 15.30 3.59
CA LYS A 39 -2.68 14.09 3.96
C LYS A 39 -3.22 12.91 3.17
N ALA A 40 -2.51 12.52 2.12
CA ALA A 40 -3.01 11.56 1.13
C ALA A 40 -2.84 10.11 1.57
N LEU A 41 -2.20 9.89 2.72
CA LEU A 41 -1.89 8.59 3.27
C LEU A 41 -2.25 8.55 4.76
N THR A 42 -3.20 7.69 5.09
CA THR A 42 -3.53 7.35 6.47
C THR A 42 -2.96 5.97 6.80
N ILE A 43 -2.20 5.87 7.89
CA ILE A 43 -1.61 4.64 8.39
C ILE A 43 -2.37 4.23 9.65
N ILE A 44 -2.93 3.03 9.64
CA ILE A 44 -3.58 2.43 10.80
C ILE A 44 -2.63 1.40 11.41
N ILE A 45 -2.33 1.54 12.69
CA ILE A 45 -1.39 0.68 13.43
C ILE A 45 -2.17 -0.01 14.56
N PRO A 46 -2.54 -1.29 14.43
CA PRO A 46 -3.04 -2.06 15.56
C PRO A 46 -1.92 -2.23 16.59
N ALA A 47 -2.22 -1.98 17.86
CA ALA A 47 -1.25 -2.06 18.94
C ALA A 47 -1.89 -2.63 20.21
N ARG A 48 -1.24 -3.65 20.78
CA ARG A 48 -1.56 -4.24 22.08
C ARG A 48 -0.28 -4.54 22.84
N ASN A 49 -0.08 -3.87 23.96
CA ASN A 49 1.11 -4.04 24.81
C ASN A 49 2.46 -3.81 24.09
N GLU A 50 2.55 -2.74 23.31
CA GLU A 50 3.69 -2.33 22.49
C GLU A 50 4.41 -1.09 23.04
N GLU A 51 4.32 -0.77 24.34
CA GLU A 51 4.92 0.45 24.94
C GLU A 51 6.42 0.62 24.60
N LYS A 52 7.15 -0.48 24.44
CA LYS A 52 8.60 -0.52 24.17
C LYS A 52 8.95 -0.38 22.70
N ARG A 53 8.00 -0.57 21.78
CA ARG A 53 8.24 -0.59 20.33
C ARG A 53 7.51 0.50 19.57
N ILE A 54 6.30 0.84 20.01
CA ILE A 54 5.42 1.78 19.30
C ILE A 54 6.09 3.14 19.10
N GLY A 55 6.89 3.60 20.07
CA GLY A 55 7.66 4.85 19.95
C GLY A 55 8.67 4.84 18.80
N HIS A 56 9.45 3.76 18.66
CA HIS A 56 10.43 3.64 17.56
C HIS A 56 9.74 3.59 16.19
N LEU A 57 8.61 2.88 16.09
CA LEU A 57 7.81 2.84 14.87
C LEU A 57 7.25 4.22 14.51
N LEU A 58 6.65 4.93 15.46
CA LEU A 58 6.10 6.26 15.22
C LEU A 58 7.19 7.27 14.88
N HIS A 59 8.36 7.19 15.53
CA HIS A 59 9.50 8.02 15.21
C HIS A 59 9.94 7.87 13.74
N SER A 60 10.05 6.63 13.26
CA SER A 60 10.47 6.38 11.87
C SER A 60 9.44 6.85 10.84
N ILE A 61 8.16 6.81 11.18
CA ILE A 61 7.06 7.32 10.33
C ILE A 61 7.11 8.85 10.24
N ILE A 62 7.32 9.56 11.35
CA ILE A 62 7.38 11.03 11.39
C ILE A 62 8.56 11.58 10.56
N GLN A 63 9.63 10.81 10.42
CA GLN A 63 10.80 11.19 9.63
C GLN A 63 10.60 11.08 8.10
N GLN A 64 9.47 10.53 7.63
CA GLN A 64 9.20 10.40 6.20
C GLN A 64 8.87 11.77 5.58
N GLN A 65 9.23 11.96 4.30
CA GLN A 65 8.98 13.21 3.56
C GLN A 65 7.52 13.37 3.10
N VAL A 66 6.69 12.35 3.31
CA VAL A 66 5.28 12.34 2.89
C VAL A 66 4.41 12.68 4.09
N PRO A 67 3.47 13.64 3.97
CA PRO A 67 2.54 13.96 5.05
C PRO A 67 1.58 12.79 5.28
N VAL A 68 1.61 12.21 6.49
CA VAL A 68 0.77 11.07 6.88
C VAL A 68 -0.14 11.40 8.06
N ASP A 69 -1.32 10.80 8.07
CA ASP A 69 -2.17 10.68 9.26
C ASP A 69 -1.95 9.32 9.91
N VAL A 70 -1.60 9.31 11.19
CA VAL A 70 -1.37 8.05 11.93
C VAL A 70 -2.48 7.84 12.94
N ILE A 71 -3.13 6.69 12.84
CA ILE A 71 -4.14 6.21 13.77
C ILE A 71 -3.60 4.94 14.43
N VAL A 72 -3.38 4.98 15.73
CA VAL A 72 -3.05 3.81 16.54
C VAL A 72 -4.34 3.24 17.11
N MET A 73 -4.63 2.00 16.75
CA MET A 73 -5.79 1.26 17.22
C MET A 73 -5.37 0.46 18.46
N ASN A 74 -5.69 0.98 19.65
CA ASN A 74 -5.33 0.36 20.92
C ASN A 74 -6.30 -0.78 21.23
N ASP A 75 -5.84 -2.01 21.05
CA ASP A 75 -6.61 -3.23 21.21
C ASP A 75 -6.51 -3.77 22.64
N GLY A 76 -7.01 -3.00 23.61
CA GLY A 76 -7.04 -3.41 25.02
C GLY A 76 -5.66 -3.57 25.66
N SER A 77 -4.71 -2.67 25.36
CA SER A 77 -3.41 -2.65 26.05
C SER A 77 -3.60 -2.42 27.56
N THR A 78 -2.84 -3.16 28.36
CA THR A 78 -2.74 -3.03 29.82
C THR A 78 -1.49 -2.28 30.26
N ASP A 79 -0.66 -1.89 29.31
CA ASP A 79 0.58 -1.13 29.50
C ASP A 79 0.44 0.32 29.00
N GLU A 80 1.56 1.01 28.82
CA GLU A 80 1.55 2.43 28.46
C GLU A 80 1.51 2.69 26.94
N THR A 81 1.15 1.69 26.13
CA THR A 81 1.09 1.78 24.66
C THR A 81 0.35 3.02 24.17
N ALA A 82 -0.87 3.24 24.67
CA ALA A 82 -1.70 4.38 24.26
C ALA A 82 -1.08 5.72 24.66
N ARG A 83 -0.45 5.80 25.84
CA ARG A 83 0.24 7.01 26.32
C ARG A 83 1.44 7.33 25.43
N VAL A 84 2.27 6.32 25.14
CA VAL A 84 3.44 6.47 24.25
C VAL A 84 2.98 6.88 22.85
N ALA A 85 1.95 6.24 22.29
CA ALA A 85 1.44 6.61 20.96
C ALA A 85 0.99 8.09 20.88
N ARG A 86 0.23 8.57 21.87
CA ARG A 86 -0.21 9.97 21.94
C ARG A 86 0.96 10.95 22.05
N SER A 87 2.04 10.59 22.75
CA SER A 87 3.21 11.47 22.90
C SER A 87 3.95 11.71 21.59
N TYR A 88 3.76 10.85 20.58
CA TYR A 88 4.29 11.03 19.22
C TYR A 88 3.29 11.73 18.29
N GLY A 89 2.15 12.20 18.80
CA GLY A 89 1.13 12.90 18.00
C GLY A 89 0.24 11.99 17.16
N ALA A 90 0.26 10.67 17.40
CA ALA A 90 -0.68 9.76 16.76
C ALA A 90 -2.10 9.94 17.33
N THR A 91 -3.11 9.81 16.48
CA THR A 91 -4.50 9.68 16.94
C THR A 91 -4.66 8.29 17.51
N VAL A 92 -5.10 8.16 18.78
CA VAL A 92 -5.33 6.85 19.39
C VAL A 92 -6.82 6.58 19.47
N VAL A 93 -7.24 5.44 18.94
CA VAL A 93 -8.61 4.92 19.01
C VAL A 93 -8.58 3.63 19.81
N ASP A 94 -9.28 3.61 20.94
CA ASP A 94 -9.46 2.39 21.73
C ASP A 94 -10.49 1.50 21.02
N VAL A 95 -10.16 0.23 20.81
CA VAL A 95 -11.09 -0.75 20.25
C VAL A 95 -12.07 -1.12 21.36
N VAL A 96 -13.34 -0.81 21.13
CA VAL A 96 -14.43 -1.22 22.01
C VAL A 96 -14.96 -2.55 21.47
N ASP A 97 -14.97 -3.57 22.30
CA ASP A 97 -15.65 -4.85 22.03
C ASP A 97 -17.18 -4.67 21.94
#